data_AF-A0A7N2N3K4-F1
#
_entry.id   AF-A0A7N2N3K4-F1
#
_cell.length_a   1.000
_cell.length_b   1.000
_cell.length_c   1.000
_cell.angle_alpha   90.00
_cell.angle_beta   90.00
_cell.angle_gamma   90.00
#
_symmetry.space_group_name_H-M   'P 1'
#
loop_
_entity.id
_entity.type
_entity.pdbx_description
1 polymer ?
#
loop_
_entity_poly.entity_id
_entity_poly.type
_entity_poly.pdbx_seq_one_letter_code
_entity_poly.pdbx_strand_id
1 'polypeptide(L)'
;MTELGVRFEDSISMLVYSAVPEGKAVSSSASVEFASMAAIAAARGLNICPRDLALLCQKVENHIVGAPCGVMDQMTSACGEANKLLAMVCQPAEMVGLVEIPSHIRFWGIDSGIRHRIYI
;
A
#
# COMPACT_ATOMS: atom_id res chain seq x y z
N MET A 1 -9.15 0.58 12.31
CA MET A 1 -9.50 -0.79 12.77
C MET A 1 -10.84 -0.87 13.50
N THR A 2 -11.53 0.24 13.72
CA THR A 2 -12.95 0.23 14.11
C THR A 2 -13.79 -0.60 13.14
N GLU A 3 -13.40 -0.65 11.86
CA GLU A 3 -13.97 -1.48 10.80
C GLU A 3 -13.91 -2.99 11.10
N LEU A 4 -12.96 -3.40 11.94
CA LEU A 4 -12.76 -4.78 12.41
C LEU A 4 -13.26 -4.98 13.85
N GLY A 5 -13.89 -3.96 14.45
CA GLY A 5 -14.34 -3.99 15.84
C GLY A 5 -13.22 -4.01 16.88
N VAL A 6 -11.96 -3.79 16.48
CA VAL A 6 -10.81 -3.83 17.39
C VAL A 6 -10.65 -2.48 18.09
N ARG A 7 -10.49 -2.52 19.41
CA ARG A 7 -10.10 -1.38 20.23
C ARG A 7 -8.71 -1.61 20.79
N PHE A 8 -7.87 -0.57 20.75
CA PHE A 8 -6.55 -0.59 21.36
C PHE A 8 -6.64 0.14 22.70
N GLU A 9 -6.28 -0.54 23.79
CA GLU A 9 -6.23 0.04 25.14
C GLU A 9 -4.83 0.53 25.52
N ASP A 10 -3.80 0.09 24.78
CA ASP A 10 -2.40 0.48 24.99
C ASP A 10 -1.82 1.22 23.77
N SER A 11 -0.77 1.99 24.00
CA SER A 11 0.00 2.66 22.94
C SER A 11 0.97 1.70 22.23
N ILE A 12 1.42 2.12 21.05
CA ILE A 12 2.46 1.43 20.27
C ILE A 12 3.57 2.44 19.99
N SER A 13 4.82 2.00 20.14
CA SER A 13 6.00 2.70 19.64
C SER A 13 6.53 1.96 18.42
N MET A 14 6.78 2.68 17.33
CA MET A 14 7.19 2.10 16.05
C MET A 14 8.30 2.93 15.42
N LEU A 15 9.35 2.25 14.97
CA LEU A 15 10.40 2.83 14.14
C LEU A 15 10.06 2.55 12.67
N VAL A 16 10.00 3.60 11.85
CA VAL A 16 9.74 3.48 10.41
C VAL A 16 11.00 3.85 9.64
N TYR A 17 11.40 2.98 8.72
CA TYR A 17 12.47 3.21 7.77
C TYR A 17 11.97 2.80 6.37
N SER A 18 12.20 3.66 5.37
CA SER A 18 11.83 3.39 3.98
C SER A 18 12.96 3.74 3.04
N ALA A 19 13.22 2.85 2.08
CA ALA A 19 14.09 3.10 0.94
C ALA A 19 13.31 3.61 -0.28
N VAL A 20 11.98 3.71 -0.19
CA VAL A 20 11.12 4.20 -1.28
C VAL A 20 11.25 5.73 -1.38
N PRO A 21 11.67 6.29 -2.52
CA PRO A 21 11.83 7.73 -2.66
C PRO A 21 10.52 8.50 -2.44
N GLU A 22 10.57 9.51 -1.58
CA GLU A 22 9.41 10.34 -1.27
C GLU A 22 9.05 11.30 -2.41
N GLY A 23 7.75 11.40 -2.73
CA GLY A 23 7.24 12.39 -3.68
C GLY A 23 7.67 12.15 -5.13
N LYS A 24 8.07 10.92 -5.45
CA LYS A 24 8.50 10.47 -6.79
C LYS A 24 7.47 9.60 -7.51
N ALA A 25 6.21 9.64 -7.07
CA ALA A 25 5.10 8.87 -7.64
C ALA A 25 5.34 7.34 -7.70
N VAL A 26 6.10 6.82 -6.73
CA VAL A 26 6.38 5.38 -6.55
C VAL A 26 5.71 4.83 -5.29
N SER A 27 4.52 5.36 -4.97
CA SER A 27 3.63 4.85 -3.90
C SER A 27 4.26 4.84 -2.50
N SER A 28 5.08 5.84 -2.16
CA SER A 28 5.72 5.95 -0.85
C SER A 28 4.71 6.03 0.31
N SER A 29 3.56 6.70 0.13
CA SER A 29 2.50 6.76 1.15
C SER A 29 1.90 5.38 1.41
N ALA A 30 1.41 4.72 0.37
CA ALA A 30 0.85 3.37 0.46
C ALA A 30 1.81 2.35 1.10
N SER A 31 3.11 2.44 0.81
CA SER A 31 4.12 1.56 1.43
C SER A 31 4.20 1.74 2.95
N VAL A 32 4.15 2.98 3.43
CA VAL A 32 4.22 3.31 4.86
C VAL A 32 2.90 2.98 5.56
N GLU A 33 1.77 3.26 4.92
CA GLU A 33 0.45 2.90 5.44
C GLU A 33 0.30 1.39 5.62
N PHE A 34 0.65 0.62 4.57
CA PHE A 34 0.59 -0.83 4.62
C PHE A 34 1.56 -1.40 5.66
N ALA A 35 2.82 -0.97 5.66
CA ALA A 35 3.82 -1.44 6.63
C ALA A 35 3.40 -1.16 8.08
N SER A 36 2.87 0.04 8.33
CA SER A 36 2.37 0.43 9.65
C SER A 36 1.18 -0.43 10.07
N MET A 37 0.21 -0.62 9.18
CA MET A 37 -0.99 -1.39 9.50
C MET A 37 -0.68 -2.88 9.68
N ALA A 38 0.22 -3.44 8.87
CA ALA A 38 0.70 -4.81 8.98
C ALA A 38 1.44 -5.02 10.30
N ALA A 39 2.31 -4.09 10.71
CA ALA A 39 3.02 -4.15 11.98
C ALA A 39 2.06 -4.13 13.17
N ILE A 40 1.04 -3.25 13.14
CA ILE A 40 0.01 -3.18 14.19
C ILE A 40 -0.82 -4.46 14.23
N ALA A 41 -1.24 -4.98 13.07
CA ALA A 41 -2.00 -6.22 12.98
C ALA A 41 -1.21 -7.41 13.56
N ALA A 42 0.07 -7.53 13.19
CA ALA A 42 0.97 -8.56 13.72
C ALA A 42 1.19 -8.43 15.23
N ALA A 43 1.44 -7.21 15.73
CA ALA A 43 1.64 -6.95 17.16
C ALA A 43 0.41 -7.30 18.02
N ARG A 44 -0.79 -7.34 17.40
CA ARG A 44 -2.06 -7.62 18.06
C ARG A 44 -2.64 -8.99 17.70
N GLY A 45 -1.88 -9.82 16.98
CA GLY A 45 -2.31 -11.17 16.58
C GLY A 45 -3.49 -11.20 15.63
N LEU A 46 -3.73 -10.12 14.88
CA LEU A 46 -4.83 -10.03 13.93
C LEU A 46 -4.42 -10.65 12.59
N ASN A 47 -5.16 -11.66 12.16
CA ASN A 47 -4.98 -12.26 10.84
C ASN A 47 -5.90 -11.59 9.84
N ILE A 48 -5.35 -10.68 9.03
CA ILE A 48 -6.09 -9.92 8.02
C ILE A 48 -5.45 -10.24 6.68
N CYS A 49 -6.27 -10.59 5.67
CA CYS A 49 -5.71 -10.90 4.37
C CYS A 49 -5.10 -9.63 3.72
N PRO A 50 -4.05 -9.75 2.91
CA PRO A 50 -3.37 -8.58 2.33
C PRO A 50 -4.29 -7.64 1.56
N ARG A 51 -5.28 -8.18 0.84
CA ARG A 51 -6.29 -7.40 0.13
C ARG A 51 -7.14 -6.54 1.07
N ASP A 52 -7.63 -7.10 2.17
CA ASP A 52 -8.45 -6.34 3.12
C ASP A 52 -7.62 -5.26 3.81
N LEU A 53 -6.35 -5.57 4.10
CA LEU A 53 -5.41 -4.60 4.65
C LEU A 53 -5.18 -3.44 3.66
N ALA A 54 -5.01 -3.72 2.37
CA ALA A 54 -4.90 -2.71 1.32
C ALA A 54 -6.14 -1.82 1.23
N LEU A 55 -7.34 -2.39 1.32
CA LEU A 55 -8.60 -1.63 1.32
C LEU A 55 -8.74 -0.75 2.58
N LEU A 56 -8.26 -1.20 3.72
CA LEU A 56 -8.21 -0.39 4.94
C LEU A 56 -7.21 0.77 4.79
N CYS A 57 -6.02 0.53 4.24
CA CYS A 57 -5.06 1.60 3.92
C CYS A 57 -5.67 2.63 2.96
N GLN A 58 -6.32 2.18 1.88
CA GLN A 58 -6.98 3.08 0.94
C GLN A 58 -8.04 3.96 1.63
N LYS A 59 -8.81 3.39 2.57
CA LYS A 59 -9.77 4.16 3.37
C LYS A 59 -9.08 5.18 4.27
N VAL A 60 -7.94 4.83 4.88
CA VAL A 60 -7.15 5.77 5.69
C VAL A 60 -6.68 6.94 4.83
N GLU A 61 -6.13 6.68 3.65
CA GLU A 61 -5.66 7.75 2.76
C GLU A 61 -6.84 8.66 2.35
N ASN A 62 -7.97 8.09 1.92
CA ASN A 62 -9.14 8.87 1.50
C ASN A 62 -9.82 9.64 2.64
N HIS A 63 -10.02 9.04 3.82
CA HIS A 63 -10.88 9.60 4.86
C HIS A 63 -10.12 10.25 6.03
N ILE A 64 -8.88 9.86 6.27
CA ILE A 64 -8.07 10.39 7.38
C ILE A 64 -7.04 11.39 6.86
N VAL A 65 -6.28 11.02 5.82
CA VAL A 65 -5.34 11.94 5.18
C VAL A 65 -6.09 12.96 4.33
N GLY A 66 -7.29 12.62 3.84
CA GLY A 66 -8.10 13.47 2.98
C GLY A 66 -7.63 13.42 1.52
N ALA A 67 -7.01 12.30 1.15
CA ALA A 67 -6.25 12.12 -0.06
C ALA A 67 -7.01 11.25 -1.08
N PRO A 68 -7.74 11.83 -2.07
CA PRO A 68 -8.54 11.06 -3.00
C PRO A 68 -7.63 10.20 -3.89
N CYS A 69 -7.70 8.89 -3.71
CA CYS A 69 -6.88 7.93 -4.45
C CYS A 69 -7.65 6.64 -4.80
N GLY A 70 -7.24 6.02 -5.91
CA GLY A 70 -7.62 4.65 -6.24
C GLY A 70 -6.91 3.63 -5.36
N VAL A 71 -7.21 2.35 -5.55
CA VAL A 71 -6.73 1.26 -4.68
C VAL A 71 -5.40 0.61 -5.16
N MET A 72 -4.90 1.03 -6.32
CA MET A 72 -3.80 0.37 -7.01
C MET A 72 -2.51 0.35 -6.19
N ASP A 73 -2.17 1.48 -5.56
CA ASP A 73 -0.94 1.66 -4.80
C ASP A 73 -0.91 0.78 -3.55
N GLN A 74 -2.02 0.75 -2.81
CA GLN A 74 -2.17 -0.09 -1.62
C GLN A 74 -2.21 -1.58 -2.00
N MET A 75 -2.89 -1.95 -3.08
CA MET A 75 -2.94 -3.34 -3.56
C MET A 75 -1.58 -3.84 -4.03
N THR A 76 -0.83 -3.03 -4.77
CA THR A 76 0.52 -3.40 -5.23
C THR A 76 1.49 -3.52 -4.06
N SER A 77 1.38 -2.62 -3.07
CA SER A 77 2.19 -2.69 -1.85
C SER A 77 1.87 -3.92 -1.00
N ALA A 78 0.60 -4.35 -0.98
CA ALA A 78 0.15 -5.47 -0.15
C ALA A 78 0.31 -6.86 -0.79
N CYS A 79 0.05 -6.95 -2.09
CA CYS A 79 -0.10 -8.22 -2.81
C CYS A 79 0.96 -8.45 -3.90
N GLY A 80 1.87 -7.49 -4.09
CA GLY A 80 2.95 -7.63 -5.06
C GLY A 80 3.89 -8.79 -4.74
N GLU A 81 4.35 -9.48 -5.77
CA GLU A 81 5.38 -10.51 -5.66
C GLU A 81 6.61 -10.13 -6.49
N ALA A 82 7.78 -10.53 -6.00
CA ALA A 82 9.04 -10.27 -6.70
C ALA A 82 9.01 -10.87 -8.12
N ASN A 83 9.45 -10.08 -9.10
CA ASN A 83 9.53 -10.44 -10.52
C ASN A 83 8.18 -10.71 -11.21
N LYS A 84 7.07 -10.25 -10.63
CA LYS A 84 5.73 -10.38 -11.24
C LYS A 84 5.02 -9.04 -11.30
N LEU A 85 4.19 -8.87 -12.32
CA LEU A 85 3.22 -7.79 -12.40
C LEU A 85 1.92 -8.22 -11.76
N LEU A 86 1.29 -7.33 -10.98
CA LEU A 86 -0.03 -7.57 -10.42
C LEU A 86 -1.10 -7.11 -11.42
N ALA A 87 -1.87 -8.05 -11.97
CA ALA A 87 -3.04 -7.75 -12.77
C ALA A 87 -4.27 -7.63 -11.86
N MET A 88 -4.97 -6.50 -11.95
CA MET A 88 -6.14 -6.24 -11.11
C MET A 88 -7.21 -5.40 -11.82
N VAL A 89 -8.44 -5.54 -11.35
CA VAL A 89 -9.56 -4.66 -11.70
C VAL A 89 -9.76 -3.67 -10.56
N CYS A 90 -9.54 -2.38 -10.82
CA CYS A 90 -9.60 -1.33 -9.78
C CYS A 90 -11.00 -1.15 -9.17
N GLN A 91 -12.05 -1.48 -9.91
CA GLN A 91 -13.44 -1.45 -9.44
C GLN A 91 -14.08 -2.78 -9.87
N PRO A 92 -14.22 -3.77 -8.96
CA PRO A 92 -14.38 -3.66 -7.51
C PRO A 92 -13.14 -4.00 -6.64
N ALA A 93 -11.94 -3.59 -7.06
CA ALA A 93 -10.67 -3.92 -6.37
C ALA A 93 -10.43 -5.44 -6.26
N GLU A 94 -10.41 -6.11 -7.40
CA GLU A 94 -10.24 -7.57 -7.52
C GLU A 94 -8.89 -7.89 -8.17
N MET A 95 -8.18 -8.87 -7.61
CA MET A 95 -6.95 -9.37 -8.24
C MET A 95 -7.32 -10.39 -9.32
N VAL A 96 -6.85 -10.13 -10.54
CA VAL A 96 -6.99 -11.07 -11.66
C VAL A 96 -5.89 -12.14 -11.56
N GLY A 97 -4.70 -11.76 -11.13
CA GLY A 97 -3.59 -12.68 -10.90
C GLY A 97 -2.22 -12.00 -11.00
N LEU A 98 -1.18 -12.82 -10.91
CA LEU A 98 0.20 -12.39 -11.07
C LEU A 98 0.73 -12.83 -12.42
N VAL A 99 1.37 -11.91 -13.13
CA VAL A 99 1.93 -12.14 -14.46
C VAL A 99 3.45 -12.15 -14.35
N GLU A 100 4.07 -13.28 -14.66
CA GLU A 100 5.52 -13.41 -14.71
C GLU A 100 6.13 -12.43 -15.72
N ILE A 101 7.22 -11.78 -15.32
CA ILE A 101 7.97 -10.90 -16.22
C ILE A 101 8.93 -11.77 -17.05
N PRO A 102 8.84 -11.80 -18.39
CA PRO A 102 9.78 -12.53 -19.21
C PRO A 102 11.22 -12.11 -18.95
N SER A 103 12.14 -13.07 -18.89
CA SER A 103 13.55 -12.85 -18.49
C SER A 103 14.34 -11.89 -19.38
N HIS A 104 13.85 -11.64 -20.60
CA HIS A 104 14.43 -10.69 -21.56
C HIS A 104 13.82 -9.28 -21.48
N ILE A 105 12.83 -9.05 -20.61
CA ILE A 105 12.20 -7.75 -20.37
C ILE A 105 12.78 -7.13 -19.09
N ARG A 106 12.98 -5.80 -19.12
CA ARG A 106 13.39 -4.99 -17.97
C ARG A 106 12.59 -3.70 -17.96
N PHE A 107 12.27 -3.24 -16.76
CA PHE A 107 11.59 -1.97 -16.54
C PHE A 107 12.56 -0.97 -15.95
N TRP A 108 12.50 0.27 -16.43
CA TRP A 108 13.31 1.38 -15.93
C TRP A 108 12.37 2.52 -15.53
N GLY A 109 12.37 2.86 -14.25
CA GLY A 109 11.71 4.07 -13.77
C GLY A 109 12.67 5.26 -13.93
N ILE A 110 12.28 6.27 -14.71
CA ILE A 110 13.07 7.48 -14.89
C ILE A 110 12.38 8.60 -14.14
N ASP A 111 13.00 9.09 -13.07
CA ASP A 111 12.54 10.24 -12.30
C ASP A 111 12.77 11.53 -13.10
N SER A 112 11.69 12.27 -13.34
CA SER A 112 11.72 13.55 -14.07
C SER A 112 12.41 14.68 -13.29
N GLY A 113 12.67 14.50 -12.00
CA GLY A 113 13.14 15.54 -11.09
C GLY A 113 12.03 16.47 -10.60
N ILE A 114 10.83 16.42 -11.19
CA ILE A 114 9.69 17.24 -10.81
C ILE A 114 8.94 16.56 -9.67
N ARG A 115 8.70 17.28 -8.58
CA ARG A 115 7.85 16.81 -7.48
C ARG A 115 6.38 17.01 -7.85
N HIS A 116 5.64 15.92 -7.92
CA HIS A 116 4.19 15.94 -8.02
C HIS A 116 3.63 15.80 -6.60
N ARG A 117 3.03 16.87 -6.07
CA ARG A 117 2.20 16.80 -4.87
C ARG A 117 0.75 16.92 -5.33
N ILE A 118 -0.05 15.92 -4.99
CA ILE A 118 -1.51 15.96 -5.24
C ILE A 118 -2.20 16.51 -3.98
N TYR A 119 -1.61 17.47 -3.26
CA TYR A 119 -2.27 18.18 -2.16
C TYR A 119 -1.81 19.64 -2.13
N ILE A 120 -2.79 20.51 -1.88
CA ILE A 120 -2.71 21.98 -1.80
C ILE A 120 -1.83 22.40 -0.62
#